data_AF-A0A562WRT0-F1
#
_entry.id   AF-A0A562WRT0-F1
#
_cell.length_a   1.000
_cell.length_b   1.000
_cell.length_c   1.000
_cell.angle_alpha   90.00
_cell.angle_beta   90.00
_cell.angle_gamma   90.00
#
_symmetry.space_group_name_H-M   'P 1'
#
loop_
_entity.id
_entity.type
_entity.pdbx_description
1 polymer ?
#
loop_
_entity_poly.entity_id
_entity_poly.type
_entity_poly.pdbx_seq_one_letter_code
_entity_poly.pdbx_strand_id
1 'polypeptide(L)'
;MYRDIRLHGFVDRLIEYYAIAAGSDSHQRYFFSSEQGDEGALRFFSPGNEFIIATNGIEHRGNGGSFCEYMFGVDQPVSDLAKGDVVNRLVMYGTHSDDRTGSLRIGERTEGSITFEKIFFDGNAVCNYFFFVHDETLGITHRAQQEELLRRFGKLIKRSPAIADADDNQIIADLLSLLRGPHAQLFLFKLIHMPHQEYSDLFRSFYLRNKRIADEDFATLTALAARHNIDRYQQERIRIDVMYKHPDNRRIVDEYRNILLSGNRKGEISTLDNARLTRLKTLSVRNKIPGALFYTLDELLRKERHQVDVDEADYIAETRQILEGLFLGQQVIENRIDRDDILKLLNAKKKATEHRNHGFEEILLEVSKSCDENIRDGADISLLEEFSGVITYLDRYDATSQTLNQLAFMENVRVTEEILRSIVGNQREFESLKPDLFRELFIDGILENKYLGNYGRKKITTLLLGVQQVEQEQLTIADLLAQLLAIDGEERLFLLLLKHVRDRIKNFYSKYATKADQEFLKQEVADELRAKKLLKRDIPADLFQETVLTIKKEAIYLHNLLPQIIAEKAITLREDFLENSGLDRFYVEELEREYVELNNIPRDVLYQIRQGLN
;
A
#
# COMPACT_ATOMS: atom_id res chain seq x y z
N MET A 1 24.15 39.30 -29.67
CA MET A 1 25.02 38.10 -29.63
C MET A 1 26.11 38.40 -28.63
N TYR A 2 26.13 37.69 -27.51
CA TYR A 2 27.14 37.87 -26.48
C TYR A 2 28.47 37.27 -26.94
N ARG A 3 29.60 37.82 -26.47
CA ARG A 3 30.92 37.24 -26.68
C ARG A 3 31.48 36.82 -25.33
N ASP A 4 32.05 35.64 -25.27
CA ASP A 4 32.71 35.11 -24.08
C ASP A 4 34.19 34.85 -24.33
N ILE A 5 34.96 34.97 -23.25
CA ILE A 5 36.37 34.58 -23.18
C ILE A 5 36.43 33.44 -22.18
N ARG A 6 37.03 32.32 -22.58
CA ARG A 6 37.21 31.14 -21.73
C ARG A 6 38.70 30.92 -21.49
N LEU A 7 39.09 30.97 -20.24
CA LEU A 7 40.38 30.50 -19.77
C LEU A 7 40.19 29.13 -19.15
N HIS A 8 40.94 28.15 -19.65
CA HIS A 8 40.97 26.78 -19.14
C HIS A 8 42.37 26.47 -18.65
N GLY A 9 42.46 25.77 -17.52
CA GLY A 9 43.74 25.34 -16.98
C GLY A 9 43.58 24.41 -15.78
N PHE A 10 44.72 24.14 -15.15
CA PHE A 10 44.83 23.29 -13.98
C PHE A 10 45.50 24.08 -12.87
N VAL A 11 44.94 24.01 -11.66
CA VAL A 11 45.59 24.57 -10.47
C VAL A 11 46.72 23.64 -10.05
N ASP A 12 46.43 22.35 -10.00
CA ASP A 12 47.34 21.27 -9.68
C ASP A 12 46.92 19.97 -10.40
N ARG A 13 47.36 18.80 -9.89
CA ARG A 13 46.96 17.50 -10.45
C ARG A 13 45.53 17.07 -10.10
N LEU A 14 44.87 17.80 -9.20
CA LEU A 14 43.57 17.47 -8.64
C LEU A 14 42.48 18.36 -9.21
N ILE A 15 42.74 19.66 -9.38
CA ILE A 15 41.74 20.66 -9.71
C ILE A 15 41.95 21.21 -11.12
N GLU A 16 40.95 20.97 -11.96
CA GLU A 16 40.76 21.64 -13.24
C GLU A 16 39.83 22.84 -13.05
N TYR A 17 40.12 23.96 -13.74
CA TYR A 17 39.28 25.15 -13.69
C TYR A 17 38.92 25.66 -15.10
N TYR A 18 37.73 26.23 -15.19
CA TYR A 18 37.29 27.05 -16.32
C TYR A 18 36.85 28.40 -15.77
N ALA A 19 37.47 29.47 -16.26
CA ALA A 19 37.10 30.84 -15.94
C ALA A 19 36.54 31.51 -17.20
N ILE A 20 35.28 31.94 -17.14
CA ILE A 20 34.53 32.42 -18.28
C ILE A 20 34.07 33.84 -18.00
N ALA A 21 34.43 34.77 -18.87
CA ALA A 21 33.97 36.16 -18.83
C ALA A 21 33.09 36.43 -20.05
N ALA A 22 31.80 36.70 -19.84
CA ALA A 22 30.80 36.84 -20.90
C ALA A 22 30.04 38.16 -20.79
N GLY A 23 29.81 38.85 -21.92
CA GLY A 23 29.07 40.12 -21.97
C GLY A 23 29.20 40.85 -23.30
N SER A 24 28.57 42.02 -23.41
CA SER A 24 28.86 43.02 -24.45
C SER A 24 30.21 43.67 -24.13
N ASP A 25 31.21 43.48 -24.98
CA ASP A 25 32.59 43.99 -24.81
C ASP A 25 33.44 43.30 -23.73
N SER A 26 33.28 41.98 -23.55
CA SER A 26 34.10 41.14 -22.65
C SER A 26 35.62 41.30 -22.82
N HIS A 27 36.09 41.68 -24.01
CA HIS A 27 37.50 41.91 -24.34
C HIS A 27 38.10 43.24 -23.82
N GLN A 28 37.28 44.22 -23.42
CA GLN A 28 37.76 45.58 -23.06
C GLN A 28 37.88 45.82 -21.55
N ARG A 29 37.27 44.98 -20.71
CA ARG A 29 37.19 45.18 -19.24
C ARG A 29 37.60 43.95 -18.42
N TYR A 30 38.19 42.96 -19.07
CA TYR A 30 38.76 41.78 -18.43
C TYR A 30 40.15 42.10 -17.91
N PHE A 31 40.36 41.93 -16.60
CA PHE A 31 41.69 42.03 -16.01
C PHE A 31 42.06 40.69 -15.37
N PHE A 32 43.15 40.13 -15.89
CA PHE A 32 43.76 38.91 -15.43
C PHE A 32 45.21 39.19 -15.05
N SER A 33 45.58 38.73 -13.87
CA SER A 33 46.97 38.75 -13.42
C SER A 33 47.35 37.33 -13.03
N SER A 34 48.37 36.80 -13.69
CA SER A 34 49.19 35.71 -13.16
C SER A 34 50.42 36.35 -12.54
N GLU A 35 50.53 36.36 -11.21
CA GLU A 35 51.75 36.87 -10.58
C GLU A 35 52.94 35.97 -10.94
N GLN A 36 53.99 36.55 -11.55
CA GLN A 36 55.28 35.88 -11.72
C GLN A 36 56.05 36.00 -10.39
N GLY A 37 55.71 35.13 -9.44
CA GLY A 37 56.29 35.00 -8.10
C GLY A 37 55.73 33.74 -7.40
N ASP A 38 56.37 33.33 -6.28
CA ASP A 38 56.31 31.99 -5.64
C ASP A 38 54.92 31.37 -5.31
N GLU A 39 53.79 32.00 -5.62
CA GLU A 39 52.45 31.48 -5.31
C GLU A 39 51.49 31.25 -6.50
N GLY A 40 51.87 31.54 -7.75
CA GLY A 40 51.17 31.02 -8.94
C GLY A 40 49.64 31.25 -9.03
N ALA A 41 49.10 32.21 -8.28
CA ALA A 41 47.66 32.42 -8.14
C ALA A 41 47.06 33.15 -9.36
N LEU A 42 45.83 32.77 -9.73
CA LEU A 42 45.09 33.36 -10.85
C LEU A 42 44.06 34.35 -10.31
N ARG A 43 44.24 35.62 -10.63
CA ARG A 43 43.39 36.70 -10.13
C ARG A 43 42.51 37.27 -11.23
N PHE A 44 41.20 37.28 -10.97
CA PHE A 44 40.17 37.83 -11.85
C PHE A 44 39.46 38.96 -11.11
N PHE A 45 39.34 40.14 -11.74
CA PHE A 45 38.72 41.27 -11.09
C PHE A 45 37.92 42.15 -12.05
N SER A 46 36.90 42.79 -11.48
CA SER A 46 36.09 43.86 -12.10
C SER A 46 35.83 44.93 -11.05
N PRO A 47 35.32 46.13 -11.40
CA PRO A 47 35.04 47.15 -10.40
C PRO A 47 34.16 46.65 -9.25
N GLY A 48 34.73 46.60 -8.05
CA GLY A 48 34.06 46.14 -6.83
C GLY A 48 34.02 44.63 -6.61
N ASN A 49 34.54 43.81 -7.52
CA ASN A 49 34.56 42.35 -7.40
C ASN A 49 35.92 41.74 -7.72
N GLU A 50 36.25 40.68 -7.00
CA GLU A 50 37.51 39.96 -7.14
C GLU A 50 37.32 38.48 -6.81
N PHE A 51 37.95 37.63 -7.61
CA PHE A 51 38.00 36.19 -7.41
C PHE A 51 39.42 35.70 -7.69
N ILE A 52 40.00 35.00 -6.74
CA ILE A 52 41.36 34.47 -6.80
C ILE A 52 41.28 32.95 -6.71
N ILE A 53 41.93 32.27 -7.65
CA ILE A 53 42.18 30.83 -7.57
C ILE A 53 43.63 30.67 -7.09
N ALA A 54 43.79 30.34 -5.82
CA ALA A 54 45.07 30.10 -5.17
C ALA A 54 45.44 28.61 -5.24
N THR A 55 46.62 28.25 -4.74
CA THR A 55 47.13 26.87 -4.76
C THR A 55 46.34 25.91 -3.87
N ASN A 56 45.67 26.39 -2.83
CA ASN A 56 44.95 25.59 -1.85
C ASN A 56 43.43 25.82 -1.82
N GLY A 57 42.92 26.77 -2.61
CA GLY A 57 41.53 27.15 -2.59
C GLY A 57 41.23 28.41 -3.39
N ILE A 58 40.13 29.06 -3.01
CA ILE A 58 39.69 30.31 -3.61
C ILE A 58 39.59 31.42 -2.57
N GLU A 59 39.72 32.65 -3.04
CA GLU A 59 39.35 33.85 -2.30
C GLU A 59 38.38 34.68 -3.14
N HIS A 60 37.40 35.30 -2.50
CA HIS A 60 36.42 36.13 -3.17
C HIS A 60 36.16 37.42 -2.41
N ARG A 61 35.80 38.48 -3.14
CA ARG A 61 35.34 39.76 -2.61
C ARG A 61 34.34 40.39 -3.58
N GLY A 62 33.32 41.06 -3.05
CA GLY A 62 32.29 41.72 -3.86
C GLY A 62 30.97 40.95 -3.88
N ASN A 63 30.24 41.02 -4.99
CA ASN A 63 28.94 40.36 -5.17
C ASN A 63 29.08 38.94 -5.75
N GLY A 64 27.95 38.23 -5.84
CA GLY A 64 27.89 36.90 -6.43
C GLY A 64 27.81 35.78 -5.39
N GLY A 65 28.26 34.60 -5.77
CA GLY A 65 28.11 33.42 -4.93
C GLY A 65 28.63 32.14 -5.57
N SER A 66 28.25 31.02 -4.97
CA SER A 66 28.54 29.67 -5.45
C SER A 66 27.26 28.86 -5.66
N PHE A 67 27.27 27.97 -6.64
CA PHE A 67 26.18 27.04 -6.86
C PHE A 67 26.66 25.69 -7.39
N CYS A 68 25.91 24.65 -7.09
CA CYS A 68 26.16 23.28 -7.55
C CYS A 68 24.87 22.47 -7.46
N GLU A 69 24.81 21.33 -8.13
CA GLU A 69 23.73 20.37 -7.94
C GLU A 69 23.80 19.77 -6.53
N TYR A 70 22.64 19.62 -5.87
CA TYR A 70 22.59 18.92 -4.58
C TYR A 70 23.09 17.48 -4.74
N MET A 71 23.92 17.05 -3.80
CA MET A 71 24.48 15.69 -3.74
C MET A 71 24.22 15.11 -2.34
N PHE A 72 24.19 13.79 -2.22
CA PHE A 72 24.11 13.11 -0.92
C PHE A 72 25.18 13.64 0.05
N GLY A 73 24.79 13.84 1.31
CA GLY A 73 25.65 14.41 2.36
C GLY A 73 25.76 15.93 2.37
N VAL A 74 25.22 16.63 1.35
CA VAL A 74 25.10 18.10 1.38
C VAL A 74 23.84 18.47 2.16
N ASP A 75 23.98 19.43 3.08
CA ASP A 75 22.83 19.97 3.82
C ASP A 75 21.84 20.64 2.86
N GLN A 76 20.64 20.07 2.76
CA GLN A 76 19.54 20.56 1.92
C GLN A 76 18.43 21.10 2.83
N PRO A 77 18.17 22.42 2.80
CA PRO A 77 17.09 23.01 3.58
C PRO A 77 15.74 22.39 3.24
N VAL A 78 14.89 22.17 4.25
CA VAL A 78 13.53 21.60 4.08
C VAL A 78 12.70 22.43 3.08
N SER A 79 12.93 23.75 3.03
CA SER A 79 12.26 24.66 2.09
C SER A 79 12.63 24.44 0.62
N ASP A 80 13.83 23.93 0.36
CA ASP A 80 14.29 23.49 -0.97
C ASP A 80 13.82 22.07 -1.23
N LEU A 81 13.99 21.14 -0.28
CA LEU A 81 13.54 19.75 -0.39
C LEU A 81 12.04 19.64 -0.68
N ALA A 82 11.22 20.52 -0.10
CA ALA A 82 9.77 20.56 -0.29
C ALA A 82 9.32 20.95 -1.72
N LYS A 83 10.24 21.45 -2.55
CA LYS A 83 9.98 21.87 -3.93
C LYS A 83 10.69 20.91 -4.87
N GLY A 84 9.94 19.96 -5.44
CA GLY A 84 10.51 18.93 -6.32
C GLY A 84 11.24 19.45 -7.57
N ASP A 85 11.04 20.73 -7.93
CA ASP A 85 11.74 21.40 -9.03
C ASP A 85 13.06 22.07 -8.62
N VAL A 86 13.41 22.07 -7.32
CA VAL A 86 14.69 22.61 -6.82
C VAL A 86 15.72 21.50 -6.75
N VAL A 87 16.74 21.62 -7.60
CA VAL A 87 17.80 20.60 -7.77
C VAL A 87 19.19 21.13 -7.43
N ASN A 88 19.37 22.45 -7.37
CA ASN A 88 20.68 23.07 -7.14
C ASN A 88 20.73 23.86 -5.82
N ARG A 89 21.88 23.77 -5.16
CA ARG A 89 22.29 24.61 -4.04
C ARG A 89 22.80 25.95 -4.57
N LEU A 90 22.40 27.05 -3.94
CA LEU A 90 22.92 28.40 -4.20
C LEU A 90 23.29 29.04 -2.87
N VAL A 91 24.54 29.51 -2.76
CA VAL A 91 25.06 30.23 -1.59
C VAL A 91 25.58 31.59 -2.05
N MET A 92 24.92 32.65 -1.62
CA MET A 92 25.34 34.04 -1.90
C MET A 92 26.41 34.48 -0.89
N TYR A 93 27.42 35.23 -1.33
CA TYR A 93 28.44 35.74 -0.42
C TYR A 93 27.85 36.70 0.62
N GLY A 94 28.34 36.61 1.87
CA GLY A 94 27.87 37.40 3.00
C GLY A 94 26.56 36.94 3.64
N THR A 95 26.00 35.81 3.20
CA THR A 95 24.81 35.23 3.82
C THR A 95 25.15 34.53 5.14
N HIS A 96 24.39 34.82 6.20
CA HIS A 96 24.48 34.15 7.49
C HIS A 96 23.08 33.82 8.03
N SER A 97 22.97 32.77 8.83
CA SER A 97 21.73 32.42 9.54
C SER A 97 21.62 33.25 10.82
N ASP A 98 20.43 33.82 11.09
CA ASP A 98 20.14 34.48 12.36
C ASP A 98 19.72 33.43 13.40
N ASP A 99 20.59 33.18 14.39
CA ASP A 99 20.41 32.16 15.44
C ASP A 99 19.10 32.27 16.22
N ARG A 100 18.44 33.44 16.22
CA ARG A 100 17.18 33.66 16.95
C ARG A 100 15.92 33.39 16.11
N THR A 101 16.00 33.53 14.80
CA THR A 101 14.83 33.46 13.92
C THR A 101 14.95 32.37 12.85
N GLY A 102 16.13 31.75 12.71
CA GLY A 102 16.44 30.81 11.62
C GLY A 102 16.35 31.45 10.22
N SER A 103 16.25 32.79 10.14
CA SER A 103 16.12 33.50 8.87
C SER A 103 17.50 33.83 8.28
N LEU A 104 17.64 33.64 6.97
CA LEU A 104 18.85 34.01 6.25
C LEU A 104 18.93 35.53 6.10
N ARG A 105 20.06 36.12 6.48
CA ARG A 105 20.35 37.55 6.33
C ARG A 105 21.60 37.75 5.48
N ILE A 106 21.57 38.78 4.64
CA ILE A 106 22.71 39.20 3.84
C ILE A 106 23.43 40.33 4.58
N GLY A 107 24.68 40.08 4.96
CA GLY A 107 25.57 41.07 5.57
C GLY A 107 26.32 41.91 4.54
N GLU A 108 26.98 42.97 5.01
CA GLU A 108 27.84 43.83 4.18
C GLU A 108 29.24 43.22 3.94
N ARG A 109 29.64 42.22 4.73
CA ARG A 109 30.90 41.49 4.57
C ARG A 109 30.71 40.31 3.63
N THR A 110 31.15 40.48 2.39
CA THR A 110 31.07 39.45 1.35
C THR A 110 32.43 38.84 0.99
N GLU A 111 33.51 39.27 1.67
CA GLU A 111 34.84 38.70 1.52
C GLU A 111 34.96 37.35 2.23
N GLY A 112 35.73 36.44 1.65
CA GLY A 112 35.95 35.11 2.24
C GLY A 112 36.97 34.29 1.46
N SER A 113 37.47 33.24 2.12
CA SER A 113 38.33 32.22 1.51
C SER A 113 37.81 30.82 1.83
N ILE A 114 37.94 29.91 0.87
CA ILE A 114 37.44 28.53 0.97
C ILE A 114 38.46 27.59 0.34
N THR A 115 38.89 26.57 1.10
CA THR A 115 39.82 25.55 0.60
C THR A 115 39.14 24.60 -0.40
N PHE A 116 39.90 24.02 -1.33
CA PHE A 116 39.34 23.04 -2.27
C PHE A 116 38.69 21.85 -1.55
N GLU A 117 39.31 21.32 -0.50
CA GLU A 117 38.75 20.24 0.32
C GLU A 117 37.35 20.61 0.83
N LYS A 118 37.18 21.83 1.36
CA LYS A 118 35.88 22.29 1.85
C LYS A 118 34.87 22.49 0.72
N ILE A 119 35.29 23.00 -0.45
CA ILE A 119 34.41 23.17 -1.61
C ILE A 119 33.79 21.84 -2.04
N PHE A 120 34.61 20.79 -2.20
CA PHE A 120 34.14 19.48 -2.66
C PHE A 120 33.54 18.63 -1.52
N PHE A 121 33.76 19.00 -0.26
CA PHE A 121 33.07 18.43 0.89
C PHE A 121 31.67 19.02 1.08
N ASP A 122 31.55 20.33 1.23
CA ASP A 122 30.27 21.01 1.47
C ASP A 122 29.42 21.09 0.20
N GLY A 123 30.04 21.20 -0.97
CA GLY A 123 29.39 21.29 -2.27
C GLY A 123 29.25 19.93 -2.96
N ASN A 124 29.15 19.94 -4.28
CA ASN A 124 29.16 18.72 -5.08
C ASN A 124 30.58 18.14 -5.11
N ALA A 125 30.74 16.83 -4.94
CA ALA A 125 32.06 16.21 -4.86
C ALA A 125 32.86 16.30 -6.19
N VAL A 126 32.19 16.53 -7.32
CA VAL A 126 32.81 16.52 -8.66
C VAL A 126 32.95 17.92 -9.23
N CYS A 127 31.90 18.74 -9.23
CA CYS A 127 31.89 20.01 -9.96
C CYS A 127 31.16 21.12 -9.20
N ASN A 128 31.79 22.27 -9.01
CA ASN A 128 31.22 23.44 -8.33
C ASN A 128 31.41 24.71 -9.16
N TYR A 129 30.38 25.56 -9.16
CA TYR A 129 30.41 26.84 -9.87
C TYR A 129 30.48 28.02 -8.89
N PHE A 130 31.15 29.07 -9.31
CA PHE A 130 31.21 30.37 -8.64
C PHE A 130 30.95 31.47 -9.66
N PHE A 131 30.40 32.58 -9.21
CA PHE A 131 30.16 33.71 -10.11
C PHE A 131 30.24 35.04 -9.39
N PHE A 132 30.53 36.09 -10.15
CA PHE A 132 30.22 37.46 -9.79
C PHE A 132 29.76 38.22 -11.04
N VAL A 133 29.13 39.37 -10.83
CA VAL A 133 28.55 40.18 -11.91
C VAL A 133 29.03 41.62 -11.81
N HIS A 134 29.40 42.17 -12.95
CA HIS A 134 29.54 43.61 -13.12
C HIS A 134 28.35 44.13 -13.94
N ASP A 135 27.46 44.89 -13.31
CA ASP A 135 26.34 45.55 -13.97
C ASP A 135 26.10 46.90 -13.27
N GLU A 136 26.20 47.98 -14.03
CA GLU A 136 26.03 49.37 -13.57
C GLU A 136 24.61 49.64 -13.02
N THR A 137 23.65 48.76 -13.31
CA THR A 137 22.27 48.84 -12.79
C THR A 137 22.07 48.19 -11.42
N LEU A 138 23.10 47.56 -10.85
CA LEU A 138 23.05 46.98 -9.51
C LEU A 138 23.21 48.07 -8.43
N GLY A 139 22.74 47.77 -7.22
CA GLY A 139 22.79 48.71 -6.09
C GLY A 139 24.19 49.19 -5.73
N ILE A 140 24.26 50.31 -4.99
CA ILE A 140 25.54 50.92 -4.59
C ILE A 140 26.29 50.08 -3.54
N THR A 141 25.56 49.47 -2.59
CA THR A 141 26.15 48.64 -1.53
C THR A 141 26.18 47.17 -1.92
N HIS A 142 27.18 46.41 -1.44
CA HIS A 142 27.29 44.98 -1.74
C HIS A 142 26.05 44.21 -1.28
N ARG A 143 25.48 44.54 -0.13
CA ARG A 143 24.21 43.94 0.31
C ARG A 143 23.08 44.15 -0.71
N ALA A 144 22.89 45.38 -1.22
CA ALA A 144 21.85 45.66 -2.21
C ALA A 144 22.10 44.92 -3.54
N GLN A 145 23.37 44.79 -3.93
CA GLN A 145 23.74 43.99 -5.10
C GLN A 145 23.37 42.51 -4.91
N GLN A 146 23.70 41.93 -3.74
CA GLN A 146 23.38 40.53 -3.44
C GLN A 146 21.88 40.26 -3.35
N GLU A 147 21.10 41.15 -2.73
CA GLU A 147 19.64 41.04 -2.68
C GLU A 147 19.03 41.07 -4.09
N GLU A 148 19.52 41.94 -4.98
CA GLU A 148 19.04 42.02 -6.36
C GLU A 148 19.48 40.81 -7.20
N LEU A 149 20.72 40.35 -7.05
CA LEU A 149 21.20 39.14 -7.73
C LEU A 149 20.42 37.90 -7.28
N LEU A 150 20.16 37.75 -5.98
CA LEU A 150 19.35 36.65 -5.46
C LEU A 150 17.92 36.71 -6.02
N ARG A 151 17.33 37.90 -6.13
CA ARG A 151 16.00 38.10 -6.71
C ARG A 151 15.95 37.72 -8.19
N ARG A 152 16.98 38.07 -8.96
CA ARG A 152 17.05 37.79 -10.41
C ARG A 152 17.42 36.34 -10.69
N PHE A 153 18.53 35.87 -10.13
CA PHE A 153 19.14 34.58 -10.48
C PHE A 153 18.63 33.43 -9.63
N GLY A 154 18.18 33.68 -8.40
CA GLY A 154 17.92 32.62 -7.41
C GLY A 154 16.96 31.53 -7.89
N LYS A 155 15.82 31.90 -8.49
CA LYS A 155 14.85 30.93 -9.02
C LYS A 155 15.41 30.14 -10.21
N LEU A 156 16.14 30.81 -11.10
CA LEU A 156 16.69 30.20 -12.30
C LEU A 156 17.80 29.20 -11.94
N ILE A 157 18.78 29.63 -11.13
CA ILE A 157 19.90 28.77 -10.70
C ILE A 157 19.38 27.56 -9.94
N LYS A 158 18.48 27.73 -8.97
CA LYS A 158 17.98 26.62 -8.14
C LYS A 158 17.27 25.52 -8.92
N ARG A 159 16.78 25.80 -10.13
CA ARG A 159 15.91 24.91 -10.92
C ARG A 159 16.50 24.52 -12.28
N SER A 160 17.68 25.04 -12.62
CA SER A 160 18.26 24.82 -13.94
C SER A 160 18.87 23.40 -14.06
N PRO A 161 18.44 22.57 -15.03
CA PRO A 161 19.08 21.29 -15.29
C PRO A 161 20.48 21.44 -15.90
N ALA A 162 20.78 22.58 -16.52
CA ALA A 162 22.07 22.84 -17.18
C ALA A 162 23.28 22.72 -16.25
N ILE A 163 23.08 22.90 -14.93
CA ILE A 163 24.12 22.74 -13.91
C ILE A 163 24.52 21.26 -13.75
N ALA A 164 23.54 20.35 -13.76
CA ALA A 164 23.79 18.91 -13.67
C ALA A 164 24.42 18.35 -14.96
N ASP A 165 24.01 18.89 -16.11
CA ASP A 165 24.54 18.54 -17.43
C ASP A 165 25.89 19.20 -17.73
N ALA A 166 26.34 20.10 -16.85
CA ALA A 166 27.53 20.93 -17.02
C ALA A 166 27.54 21.73 -18.34
N ASP A 167 26.35 22.16 -18.81
CA ASP A 167 26.16 22.97 -20.02
C ASP A 167 26.41 24.45 -19.72
N ASP A 168 27.69 24.81 -19.72
CA ASP A 168 28.16 26.16 -19.42
C ASP A 168 27.55 27.20 -20.37
N ASN A 169 27.23 26.85 -21.62
CA ASN A 169 26.64 27.77 -22.59
C ASN A 169 25.23 28.18 -22.18
N GLN A 170 24.40 27.20 -21.81
CA GLN A 170 23.04 27.45 -21.38
C GLN A 170 23.02 28.25 -20.08
N ILE A 171 23.89 27.93 -19.11
CA ILE A 171 24.04 28.70 -17.86
C ILE A 171 24.36 30.17 -18.16
N ILE A 172 25.33 30.44 -19.05
CA ILE A 172 25.72 31.81 -19.41
C ILE A 172 24.58 32.54 -20.10
N ALA A 173 23.92 31.91 -21.08
CA ALA A 173 22.81 32.51 -21.82
C ALA A 173 21.66 32.90 -20.88
N ASP A 174 21.28 31.99 -19.98
CA ASP A 174 20.21 32.18 -19.01
C ASP A 174 20.53 33.33 -18.04
N LEU A 175 21.73 33.34 -17.44
CA LEU A 175 22.12 34.36 -16.47
C LEU A 175 22.30 35.74 -17.11
N LEU A 176 22.91 35.83 -18.30
CA LEU A 176 23.07 37.10 -19.01
C LEU A 176 21.73 37.69 -19.44
N SER A 177 20.75 36.86 -19.81
CA SER A 177 19.42 37.34 -20.20
C SER A 177 18.68 38.10 -19.08
N LEU A 178 19.07 37.86 -17.84
CA LEU A 178 18.50 38.49 -16.64
C LEU A 178 19.22 39.78 -16.23
N LEU A 179 20.37 40.08 -16.84
CA LEU A 179 21.09 41.32 -16.63
C LEU A 179 20.50 42.42 -17.51
N ARG A 180 20.43 43.65 -16.97
CA ARG A 180 19.74 44.78 -17.63
C ARG A 180 20.71 45.79 -18.21
N GLY A 181 21.94 45.85 -17.69
CA GLY A 181 22.95 46.78 -18.15
C GLY A 181 23.38 46.51 -19.60
N PRO A 182 23.49 47.54 -20.46
CA PRO A 182 24.00 47.38 -21.83
C PRO A 182 25.47 46.94 -21.89
N HIS A 183 26.20 47.04 -20.77
CA HIS A 183 27.59 46.61 -20.60
C HIS A 183 27.74 45.59 -19.45
N ALA A 184 26.66 44.86 -19.14
CA ALA A 184 26.70 43.88 -18.08
C ALA A 184 27.65 42.71 -18.44
N GLN A 185 28.42 42.27 -17.45
CA GLN A 185 29.39 41.19 -17.58
C GLN A 185 29.15 40.15 -16.49
N LEU A 186 29.11 38.89 -16.90
CA LEU A 186 29.08 37.73 -16.04
C LEU A 186 30.47 37.09 -16.01
N PHE A 187 30.97 36.86 -14.80
CA PHE A 187 32.15 36.04 -14.58
C PHE A 187 31.68 34.74 -13.95
N LEU A 188 31.93 33.62 -14.63
CA LEU A 188 31.57 32.27 -14.20
C LEU A 188 32.84 31.45 -14.06
N PHE A 189 33.02 30.83 -12.91
CA PHE A 189 34.14 29.95 -12.60
C PHE A 189 33.60 28.55 -12.33
N LYS A 190 34.17 27.54 -12.96
CA LYS A 190 33.86 26.13 -12.77
C LYS A 190 35.09 25.44 -12.25
N LEU A 191 34.97 24.74 -11.14
CA LEU A 191 36.03 23.94 -10.54
C LEU A 191 35.63 22.47 -10.59
N ILE A 192 36.53 21.62 -11.10
CA ILE A 192 36.30 20.17 -11.25
C ILE A 192 37.39 19.42 -10.49
N HIS A 193 36.98 18.47 -9.65
CA HIS A 193 37.90 17.58 -8.95
C HIS A 193 38.17 16.35 -9.83
N MET A 194 39.29 16.37 -10.55
CA MET A 194 39.63 15.41 -11.60
C MET A 194 39.58 13.95 -11.12
N PRO A 195 40.17 13.57 -9.97
CA PRO A 195 40.03 12.20 -9.47
C PRO A 195 38.60 11.76 -9.14
N HIS A 196 37.77 12.69 -8.65
CA HIS A 196 36.39 12.37 -8.31
C HIS A 196 35.54 12.22 -9.58
N GLN A 197 35.83 13.03 -10.60
CA GLN A 197 35.22 12.90 -11.92
C GLN A 197 35.56 11.56 -12.55
N GLU A 198 36.84 11.17 -12.59
CA GLU A 198 37.28 9.88 -13.14
C GLU A 198 36.62 8.70 -12.42
N TYR A 199 36.54 8.76 -11.08
CA TYR A 199 35.84 7.74 -10.30
C TYR A 199 34.32 7.71 -10.58
N SER A 200 33.69 8.88 -10.69
CA SER A 200 32.26 9.03 -11.00
C SER A 200 31.92 8.44 -12.37
N ASP A 201 32.70 8.78 -13.40
CA ASP A 201 32.48 8.33 -14.77
C ASP A 201 32.69 6.82 -14.90
N LEU A 202 33.75 6.29 -14.27
CA LEU A 202 34.00 4.86 -14.24
C LEU A 202 32.86 4.11 -13.54
N PHE A 203 32.45 4.56 -12.35
CA PHE A 203 31.35 3.95 -11.62
C PHE A 203 30.03 4.00 -12.42
N ARG A 204 29.74 5.14 -13.06
CA ARG A 204 28.57 5.31 -13.94
C ARG A 204 28.57 4.31 -15.08
N SER A 205 29.73 4.10 -15.73
CA SER A 205 29.85 3.14 -16.84
C SER A 205 29.54 1.70 -16.41
N PHE A 206 30.02 1.27 -15.23
CA PHE A 206 29.74 -0.06 -14.70
C PHE A 206 28.30 -0.20 -14.23
N TYR A 207 27.76 0.81 -13.53
CA TYR A 207 26.42 0.76 -12.98
C TYR A 207 25.34 0.74 -14.06
N LEU A 208 25.47 1.56 -15.11
CA LEU A 208 24.49 1.60 -16.21
C LEU A 208 24.45 0.31 -17.04
N ARG A 209 25.54 -0.47 -17.07
CA ARG A 209 25.62 -1.70 -17.85
C ARG A 209 24.77 -2.83 -17.27
N ASN A 210 24.83 -3.04 -15.96
CA ASN A 210 24.28 -4.24 -15.31
C ASN A 210 23.41 -3.96 -14.08
N LYS A 211 23.24 -2.69 -13.65
CA LYS A 211 22.65 -2.27 -12.35
C LYS A 211 23.23 -3.01 -11.12
N ARG A 212 24.35 -3.69 -11.32
CA ARG A 212 25.11 -4.47 -10.34
C ARG A 212 26.55 -4.39 -10.78
N ILE A 213 27.42 -4.09 -9.83
CA ILE A 213 28.86 -4.04 -10.05
C ILE A 213 29.38 -5.45 -9.79
N ALA A 214 30.06 -6.03 -10.79
CA ALA A 214 30.72 -7.32 -10.61
C ALA A 214 31.94 -7.16 -9.71
N ASP A 215 32.42 -8.25 -9.10
CA ASP A 215 33.56 -8.19 -8.18
C ASP A 215 34.83 -7.67 -8.88
N GLU A 216 35.01 -7.99 -10.16
CA GLU A 216 36.10 -7.48 -11.00
C GLU A 216 36.02 -5.96 -11.24
N ASP A 217 34.82 -5.45 -11.53
CA ASP A 217 34.56 -4.02 -11.70
C ASP A 217 34.78 -3.26 -10.38
N PHE A 218 34.38 -3.87 -9.26
CA PHE A 218 34.58 -3.30 -7.93
C PHE A 218 36.06 -3.25 -7.52
N ALA A 219 36.84 -4.28 -7.89
CA ALA A 219 38.29 -4.28 -7.69
C ALA A 219 38.96 -3.14 -8.47
N THR A 220 38.51 -2.88 -9.70
CA THR A 220 38.99 -1.77 -10.53
C THR A 220 38.67 -0.41 -9.90
N LEU A 221 37.45 -0.20 -9.40
CA LEU A 221 37.07 1.01 -8.66
C LEU A 221 37.89 1.20 -7.38
N THR A 222 38.16 0.12 -6.65
CA THR A 222 38.95 0.17 -5.41
C THR A 222 40.41 0.54 -5.70
N ALA A 223 40.99 0.00 -6.77
CA ALA A 223 42.33 0.34 -7.21
C ALA A 223 42.43 1.82 -7.63
N LEU A 224 41.42 2.34 -8.34
CA LEU A 224 41.34 3.75 -8.73
C LEU A 224 41.24 4.66 -7.49
N ALA A 225 40.34 4.34 -6.55
CA ALA A 225 40.18 5.12 -5.33
C ALA A 225 41.47 5.14 -4.49
N ALA A 226 42.18 4.00 -4.39
CA ALA A 226 43.47 3.92 -3.71
C ALA A 226 44.56 4.73 -4.43
N ARG A 227 44.60 4.69 -5.77
CA ARG A 227 45.56 5.48 -6.57
C ARG A 227 45.41 6.98 -6.35
N HIS A 228 44.18 7.44 -6.19
CA HIS A 228 43.86 8.85 -6.02
C HIS A 228 43.62 9.29 -4.56
N ASN A 229 43.77 8.38 -3.60
CA ASN A 229 43.46 8.61 -2.18
C ASN A 229 42.04 9.17 -1.94
N ILE A 230 41.04 8.69 -2.70
CA ILE A 230 39.65 9.09 -2.50
C ILE A 230 39.15 8.40 -1.22
N ASP A 231 38.75 9.16 -0.22
CA ASP A 231 38.26 8.60 1.03
C ASP A 231 36.92 7.88 0.85
N ARG A 232 36.57 7.01 1.81
CA ARG A 232 35.38 6.17 1.73
C ARG A 232 34.07 6.97 1.69
N TYR A 233 34.04 8.13 2.36
CA TYR A 233 32.85 8.95 2.42
C TYR A 233 32.61 9.64 1.08
N GLN A 234 33.64 10.20 0.43
CA GLN A 234 33.53 10.76 -0.91
C GLN A 234 33.17 9.71 -1.96
N GLN A 235 33.76 8.50 -1.87
CA GLN A 235 33.35 7.38 -2.71
C GLN A 235 31.85 7.10 -2.57
N GLU A 236 31.33 7.02 -1.34
CA GLU A 236 29.91 6.77 -1.08
C GLU A 236 29.02 7.89 -1.64
N ARG A 237 29.37 9.17 -1.45
CA ARG A 237 28.64 10.32 -1.99
C ARG A 237 28.53 10.27 -3.51
N ILE A 238 29.66 10.03 -4.20
CA ILE A 238 29.71 9.94 -5.67
C ILE A 238 28.87 8.75 -6.16
N ARG A 239 28.98 7.59 -5.51
CA ARG A 239 28.21 6.39 -5.88
C ARG A 239 26.72 6.62 -5.72
N ILE A 240 26.29 7.18 -4.60
CA ILE A 240 24.88 7.47 -4.33
C ILE A 240 24.33 8.48 -5.34
N ASP A 241 25.08 9.52 -5.69
CA ASP A 241 24.70 10.50 -6.72
C ASP A 241 24.41 9.82 -8.07
N VAL A 242 25.36 9.00 -8.55
CA VAL A 242 25.20 8.26 -9.80
C VAL A 242 24.02 7.29 -9.75
N MET A 243 23.82 6.59 -8.62
CA MET A 243 22.70 5.66 -8.46
C MET A 243 21.35 6.41 -8.40
N TYR A 244 21.28 7.55 -7.72
CA TYR A 244 20.06 8.37 -7.65
C TYR A 244 19.69 8.93 -9.03
N LYS A 245 20.67 9.38 -9.82
CA LYS A 245 20.46 9.91 -11.18
C LYS A 245 19.95 8.87 -12.19
N HIS A 246 20.02 7.58 -11.86
CA HIS A 246 19.42 6.55 -12.70
C HIS A 246 17.88 6.74 -12.77
N PRO A 247 17.27 6.79 -13.98
CA PRO A 247 15.84 7.09 -14.13
C PRO A 247 14.91 6.25 -13.25
N ASP A 248 15.13 4.93 -13.20
CA ASP A 248 14.32 4.01 -12.40
C ASP A 248 14.44 4.24 -10.88
N ASN A 249 15.64 4.61 -10.41
CA ASN A 249 15.88 4.84 -8.98
C ASN A 249 15.34 6.20 -8.56
N ARG A 250 15.56 7.23 -9.40
CA ARG A 250 15.08 8.60 -9.16
C ARG A 250 13.59 8.62 -8.90
N ARG A 251 12.82 7.88 -9.71
CA ARG A 251 11.36 7.75 -9.56
C ARG A 251 10.95 7.23 -8.18
N ILE A 252 11.53 6.11 -7.75
CA ILE A 252 11.20 5.47 -6.46
C ILE A 252 11.58 6.38 -5.29
N VAL A 253 12.74 7.01 -5.35
CA VAL A 253 13.24 7.89 -4.28
C VAL A 253 12.45 9.19 -4.22
N ASP A 254 12.10 9.78 -5.36
CA ASP A 254 11.30 11.00 -5.42
C ASP A 254 9.86 10.76 -4.93
N GLU A 255 9.27 9.60 -5.24
CA GLU A 255 7.95 9.21 -4.72
C GLU A 255 7.98 9.03 -3.19
N TYR A 256 9.00 8.32 -2.68
CA TYR A 256 9.21 8.16 -1.25
C TYR A 256 9.35 9.51 -0.53
N ARG A 257 10.17 10.41 -1.10
CA ARG A 257 10.32 11.78 -0.62
C ARG A 257 9.00 12.54 -0.63
N ASN A 258 8.22 12.45 -1.71
CA ASN A 258 6.96 13.18 -1.85
C ASN A 258 5.94 12.75 -0.79
N ILE A 259 5.83 11.45 -0.50
CA ILE A 259 4.93 10.92 0.54
C ILE A 259 5.36 11.44 1.93
N LEU A 260 6.66 11.41 2.23
CA LEU A 260 7.17 11.97 3.48
C LEU A 260 6.94 13.47 3.59
N LEU A 261 7.06 14.23 2.50
CA LEU A 261 6.78 15.67 2.48
C LEU A 261 5.28 15.98 2.64
N SER A 262 4.39 15.21 2.00
CA SER A 262 2.95 15.38 2.17
C SER A 262 2.53 15.05 3.60
N GLY A 263 3.09 13.97 4.17
CA GLY A 263 2.98 13.68 5.59
C GLY A 263 3.46 14.89 6.39
N ASN A 264 4.69 15.35 6.16
CA ASN A 264 5.30 16.47 6.90
C ASN A 264 4.42 17.72 6.92
N ARG A 265 3.80 18.10 5.79
CA ARG A 265 2.87 19.24 5.72
C ARG A 265 1.57 19.03 6.51
N LYS A 266 1.09 17.80 6.61
CA LYS A 266 -0.17 17.43 7.29
C LYS A 266 -0.03 17.23 8.82
N GLY A 267 1.19 17.20 9.35
CA GLY A 267 1.43 16.94 10.79
C GLY A 267 1.36 15.46 11.20
N GLU A 268 0.79 14.59 10.35
CA GLU A 268 0.65 13.15 10.56
C GLU A 268 1.01 12.39 9.28
N ILE A 269 1.50 11.16 9.42
CA ILE A 269 1.65 10.22 8.30
C ILE A 269 0.51 9.21 8.46
N SER A 270 -0.40 9.17 7.48
CA SER A 270 -1.52 8.23 7.53
C SER A 270 -1.02 6.77 7.54
N THR A 271 -1.85 5.84 7.99
CA THR A 271 -1.57 4.40 7.90
C THR A 271 -1.32 3.98 6.44
N LEU A 272 -2.09 4.55 5.51
CA LEU A 272 -1.94 4.41 4.05
C LEU A 272 -0.58 4.92 3.54
N ASP A 273 -0.12 6.09 3.99
CA ASP A 273 1.21 6.60 3.61
C ASP A 273 2.33 5.70 4.16
N ASN A 274 2.20 5.17 5.37
CA ASN A 274 3.20 4.26 5.96
C ASN A 274 3.30 2.92 5.21
N ALA A 275 2.18 2.36 4.75
CA ALA A 275 2.16 1.15 3.94
C ALA A 275 2.85 1.37 2.59
N ARG A 276 2.56 2.50 1.91
CA ARG A 276 3.24 2.91 0.67
C ARG A 276 4.75 3.07 0.85
N LEU A 277 5.18 3.75 1.92
CA LEU A 277 6.61 3.90 2.25
C LEU A 277 7.29 2.54 2.46
N THR A 278 6.63 1.59 3.12
CA THR A 278 7.14 0.24 3.34
C THR A 278 7.28 -0.54 2.03
N ARG A 279 6.29 -0.44 1.15
CA ARG A 279 6.33 -1.08 -0.18
C ARG A 279 7.41 -0.49 -1.08
N LEU A 280 7.60 0.83 -1.06
CA LEU A 280 8.71 1.50 -1.76
C LEU A 280 10.07 1.05 -1.22
N LYS A 281 10.21 0.80 0.08
CA LYS A 281 11.44 0.18 0.65
C LYS A 281 11.64 -1.26 0.15
N THR A 282 10.60 -2.06 0.04
CA THR A 282 10.72 -3.42 -0.51
C THR A 282 11.10 -3.38 -1.99
N LEU A 283 10.49 -2.48 -2.78
CA LEU A 283 10.84 -2.25 -4.18
C LEU A 283 12.26 -1.73 -4.34
N SER A 284 12.74 -0.91 -3.42
CA SER A 284 14.09 -0.36 -3.46
C SER A 284 15.15 -1.45 -3.23
N VAL A 285 14.88 -2.42 -2.36
CA VAL A 285 15.72 -3.63 -2.17
C VAL A 285 15.75 -4.46 -3.47
N ARG A 286 14.60 -4.68 -4.11
CA ARG A 286 14.52 -5.42 -5.38
C ARG A 286 15.29 -4.72 -6.51
N ASN A 287 15.24 -3.40 -6.55
CA ASN A 287 15.94 -2.55 -7.52
C ASN A 287 17.38 -2.18 -7.11
N LYS A 288 17.89 -2.71 -5.98
CA LYS A 288 19.25 -2.46 -5.47
C LYS A 288 19.57 -0.98 -5.27
N ILE A 289 18.57 -0.21 -4.83
CA ILE A 289 18.74 1.20 -4.49
C ILE A 289 19.40 1.27 -3.09
N PRO A 290 20.40 2.15 -2.88
CA PRO A 290 21.05 2.28 -1.58
C PRO A 290 20.05 2.69 -0.48
N GLY A 291 20.03 1.93 0.61
CA GLY A 291 19.22 2.26 1.80
C GLY A 291 19.53 3.66 2.37
N ALA A 292 20.77 4.13 2.20
CA ALA A 292 21.24 5.44 2.64
C ALA A 292 20.35 6.61 2.17
N LEU A 293 19.79 6.52 0.96
CA LEU A 293 18.87 7.53 0.41
C LEU A 293 17.56 7.63 1.21
N PHE A 294 17.06 6.50 1.72
CA PHE A 294 15.84 6.45 2.51
C PHE A 294 16.10 6.86 3.96
N TYR A 295 17.23 6.46 4.54
CA TYR A 295 17.59 6.81 5.91
C TYR A 295 17.72 8.32 6.12
N THR A 296 18.34 9.04 5.16
CA THR A 296 18.46 10.50 5.26
C THR A 296 17.09 11.17 5.17
N LEU A 297 16.21 10.69 4.28
CA LEU A 297 14.85 11.21 4.16
C LEU A 297 14.02 10.94 5.42
N ASP A 298 14.12 9.74 5.99
CA ASP A 298 13.49 9.38 7.25
C ASP A 298 14.00 10.27 8.40
N GLU A 299 15.31 10.49 8.49
CA GLU A 299 15.87 11.32 9.55
C GLU A 299 15.44 12.79 9.45
N LEU A 300 15.36 13.33 8.23
CA LEU A 300 15.00 14.72 7.98
C LEU A 300 13.49 14.99 8.10
N LEU A 301 12.64 14.02 7.75
CA LEU A 301 11.19 14.24 7.58
C LEU A 301 10.31 13.48 8.57
N ARG A 302 10.86 12.50 9.32
CA ARG A 302 10.09 11.64 10.23
C ARG A 302 10.26 11.99 11.71
N LYS A 303 11.13 12.95 12.06
CA LYS A 303 11.35 13.36 13.47
C LYS A 303 10.04 13.88 14.09
N GLU A 304 9.64 13.24 15.19
CA GLU A 304 8.51 13.54 16.10
C GLU A 304 7.08 13.33 15.56
N ARG A 305 6.69 12.09 15.19
CA ARG A 305 5.27 11.81 14.92
C ARG A 305 4.77 10.51 15.52
N HIS A 306 3.57 10.62 16.10
CA HIS A 306 2.78 9.53 16.60
C HIS A 306 2.37 8.68 15.39
N GLN A 307 2.88 7.46 15.31
CA GLN A 307 2.22 6.43 14.52
C GLN A 307 0.83 6.28 15.13
N VAL A 308 -0.21 6.42 14.29
CA VAL A 308 -1.51 5.89 14.65
C VAL A 308 -1.37 4.37 14.51
N ASP A 309 -0.85 3.72 15.55
CA ASP A 309 -1.02 2.28 15.73
C ASP A 309 -2.50 2.07 15.99
N VAL A 310 -3.26 1.96 14.90
CA VAL A 310 -4.52 1.23 14.95
C VAL A 310 -4.07 -0.22 15.04
N ASP A 311 -4.46 -0.92 16.11
CA ASP A 311 -4.44 -2.39 16.18
C ASP A 311 -5.35 -2.92 15.05
N GLU A 312 -4.85 -2.85 13.81
CA GLU A 312 -5.53 -3.32 12.62
C GLU A 312 -5.20 -4.80 12.47
N ALA A 313 -6.23 -5.65 12.43
CA ALA A 313 -6.03 -7.09 12.32
C ALA A 313 -5.27 -7.44 11.03
N ASP A 314 -4.36 -8.41 11.09
CA ASP A 314 -3.43 -8.76 10.00
C ASP A 314 -4.10 -8.91 8.62
N TYR A 315 -5.33 -9.44 8.57
CA TYR A 315 -6.07 -9.66 7.33
C TYR A 315 -6.61 -8.36 6.70
N ILE A 316 -6.87 -7.32 7.51
CA ILE A 316 -7.26 -5.99 7.03
C ILE A 316 -6.03 -5.25 6.49
N ALA A 317 -4.90 -5.36 7.18
CA ALA A 317 -3.62 -4.80 6.71
C ALA A 317 -3.18 -5.41 5.38
N GLU A 318 -3.33 -6.74 5.21
CA GLU A 318 -3.03 -7.44 3.95
C GLU A 318 -3.98 -7.02 2.82
N THR A 319 -5.27 -6.87 3.10
CA THR A 319 -6.28 -6.35 2.15
C THR A 319 -5.90 -4.96 1.65
N ARG A 320 -5.55 -4.07 2.60
CA ARG A 320 -5.11 -2.71 2.32
C ARG A 320 -3.87 -2.70 1.44
N GLN A 321 -2.87 -3.52 1.76
CA GLN A 321 -1.64 -3.63 0.99
C GLN A 321 -1.87 -4.04 -0.47
N ILE A 322 -2.75 -5.01 -0.72
CA ILE A 322 -3.06 -5.50 -2.07
C ILE A 322 -3.78 -4.43 -2.88
N LEU A 323 -4.89 -3.90 -2.35
CA LEU A 323 -5.75 -2.93 -3.06
C LEU A 323 -5.07 -1.58 -3.27
N GLU A 324 -4.25 -1.11 -2.32
CA GLU A 324 -3.49 0.14 -2.50
C GLU A 324 -2.32 -0.02 -3.48
N GLY A 325 -1.91 -1.26 -3.78
CA GLY A 325 -0.94 -1.59 -4.80
C GLY A 325 -1.32 -1.15 -6.21
N LEU A 326 -2.62 -1.07 -6.47
CA LEU A 326 -3.19 -0.60 -7.74
C LEU A 326 -2.75 0.84 -8.06
N PHE A 327 -2.66 1.72 -7.05
CA PHE A 327 -2.40 3.14 -7.26
C PHE A 327 -0.93 3.53 -7.43
N LEU A 328 0.00 2.59 -7.21
CA LEU A 328 1.44 2.82 -7.44
C LEU A 328 1.78 2.85 -8.95
N GLY A 329 0.81 2.51 -9.81
CA GLY A 329 0.97 2.35 -11.25
C GLY A 329 0.95 3.63 -12.09
N GLN A 330 1.09 4.83 -11.51
CA GLN A 330 0.98 6.06 -12.32
C GLN A 330 2.05 6.19 -13.42
N GLN A 331 3.17 5.44 -13.40
CA GLN A 331 4.00 5.20 -14.59
C GLN A 331 4.70 3.84 -14.60
N VAL A 332 4.10 2.87 -15.30
CA VAL A 332 4.74 1.67 -15.91
C VAL A 332 5.61 0.85 -14.94
N ILE A 333 5.01 0.34 -13.88
CA ILE A 333 5.46 -0.90 -13.22
C ILE A 333 4.26 -1.84 -13.29
N GLU A 334 4.41 -2.98 -13.98
CA GLU A 334 3.37 -4.03 -14.01
C GLU A 334 3.19 -4.60 -12.60
N ASN A 335 2.33 -3.97 -11.80
CA ASN A 335 1.81 -4.49 -10.53
C ASN A 335 0.34 -4.83 -10.76
N ARG A 336 0.09 -5.78 -11.65
CA ARG A 336 -1.25 -6.35 -11.82
C ARG A 336 -1.57 -7.21 -10.61
N ILE A 337 -2.80 -7.11 -10.11
CA ILE A 337 -3.32 -8.05 -9.12
C ILE A 337 -3.21 -9.46 -9.71
N ASP A 338 -2.44 -10.32 -9.06
CA ASP A 338 -2.28 -11.70 -9.47
C ASP A 338 -3.33 -12.62 -8.83
N ARG A 339 -3.26 -13.92 -9.15
CA ARG A 339 -4.21 -14.90 -8.59
C ARG A 339 -4.05 -15.06 -7.08
N ASP A 340 -2.83 -14.94 -6.57
CA ASP A 340 -2.54 -15.09 -5.14
C ASP A 340 -3.10 -13.91 -4.35
N ASP A 341 -3.05 -12.70 -4.93
CA ASP A 341 -3.68 -11.51 -4.38
C ASP A 341 -5.21 -11.67 -4.28
N ILE A 342 -5.88 -12.19 -5.31
CA ILE A 342 -7.33 -12.47 -5.26
C ILE A 342 -7.65 -13.50 -4.17
N LEU A 343 -6.85 -14.57 -4.03
CA LEU A 343 -7.03 -15.59 -2.99
C LEU A 343 -6.92 -15.00 -1.58
N LYS A 344 -5.96 -14.10 -1.36
CA LYS A 344 -5.78 -13.41 -0.09
C LYS A 344 -6.96 -12.50 0.23
N LEU A 345 -7.44 -11.74 -0.76
CA LEU A 345 -8.61 -10.88 -0.60
C LEU A 345 -9.88 -11.68 -0.27
N LEU A 346 -10.11 -12.83 -0.90
CA LEU A 346 -11.25 -13.70 -0.60
C LEU A 346 -11.19 -14.27 0.82
N ASN A 347 -10.00 -14.71 1.27
CA ASN A 347 -9.82 -15.18 2.64
C ASN A 347 -9.98 -14.06 3.68
N ALA A 348 -9.49 -12.86 3.38
CA ALA A 348 -9.67 -11.70 4.23
C ALA A 348 -11.15 -11.29 4.32
N LYS A 349 -11.90 -11.31 3.20
CA LYS A 349 -13.36 -11.10 3.17
C LYS A 349 -14.10 -12.11 4.05
N LYS A 350 -13.75 -13.40 3.95
CA LYS A 350 -14.32 -14.47 4.78
C LYS A 350 -14.12 -14.16 6.27
N LYS A 351 -12.87 -13.92 6.70
CA LYS A 351 -12.55 -13.56 8.09
C LYS A 351 -13.28 -12.29 8.54
N ALA A 352 -13.36 -11.26 7.69
CA ALA A 352 -14.07 -10.04 8.00
C ALA A 352 -15.57 -10.29 8.25
N THR A 353 -16.19 -11.16 7.46
CA THR A 353 -17.60 -11.54 7.62
C THR A 353 -17.82 -12.35 8.89
N GLU A 354 -16.95 -13.33 9.19
CA GLU A 354 -17.01 -14.14 10.41
C GLU A 354 -16.86 -13.30 11.69
N HIS A 355 -15.94 -12.34 11.68
CA HIS A 355 -15.71 -11.41 12.79
C HIS A 355 -16.65 -10.20 12.82
N ARG A 356 -17.58 -10.08 11.85
CA ARG A 356 -18.45 -8.90 11.66
C ARG A 356 -17.66 -7.58 11.62
N ASN A 357 -16.49 -7.62 11.01
CA ASN A 357 -15.60 -6.47 10.87
C ASN A 357 -15.94 -5.71 9.58
N HIS A 358 -16.35 -4.45 9.71
CA HIS A 358 -16.70 -3.59 8.59
C HIS A 358 -15.50 -2.95 7.88
N GLY A 359 -14.28 -3.06 8.44
CA GLY A 359 -13.07 -2.44 7.89
C GLY A 359 -12.71 -2.90 6.48
N PHE A 360 -13.08 -4.13 6.10
CA PHE A 360 -12.88 -4.62 4.73
C PHE A 360 -13.72 -3.81 3.71
N GLU A 361 -14.98 -3.53 4.03
CA GLU A 361 -15.88 -2.73 3.18
C GLU A 361 -15.46 -1.27 3.12
N GLU A 362 -15.00 -0.72 4.26
CA GLU A 362 -14.49 0.66 4.31
C GLU A 362 -13.28 0.84 3.36
N ILE A 363 -12.34 -0.10 3.36
CA ILE A 363 -11.20 -0.08 2.44
C ILE A 363 -11.67 -0.15 0.98
N LEU A 364 -12.62 -1.03 0.65
CA LEU A 364 -13.14 -1.12 -0.73
C LEU A 364 -13.78 0.20 -1.19
N LEU A 365 -14.54 0.86 -0.32
CA LEU A 365 -15.16 2.15 -0.63
C LEU A 365 -14.11 3.26 -0.81
N GLU A 366 -13.08 3.29 0.03
CA GLU A 366 -11.96 4.24 -0.09
C GLU A 366 -11.18 4.04 -1.39
N VAL A 367 -10.90 2.79 -1.75
CA VAL A 367 -10.21 2.41 -2.99
C VAL A 367 -11.08 2.75 -4.20
N SER A 368 -12.38 2.44 -4.18
CA SER A 368 -13.30 2.80 -5.27
C SER A 368 -13.32 4.31 -5.51
N LYS A 369 -13.44 5.10 -4.43
CA LYS A 369 -13.42 6.56 -4.53
C LYS A 369 -12.09 7.08 -5.08
N SER A 370 -10.98 6.47 -4.65
CA SER A 370 -9.64 6.81 -5.14
C SER A 370 -9.46 6.45 -6.62
N CYS A 371 -10.04 5.35 -7.11
CA CYS A 371 -10.06 5.02 -8.54
C CYS A 371 -10.79 6.10 -9.35
N ASP A 372 -11.98 6.53 -8.89
CA ASP A 372 -12.77 7.55 -9.57
C ASP A 372 -12.06 8.92 -9.61
N GLU A 373 -11.43 9.32 -8.50
CA GLU A 373 -10.65 10.56 -8.40
C GLU A 373 -9.44 10.52 -9.34
N ASN A 374 -8.69 9.42 -9.39
CA ASN A 374 -7.51 9.30 -10.25
C ASN A 374 -7.85 9.28 -11.74
N ILE A 375 -8.96 8.65 -12.15
CA ILE A 375 -9.40 8.66 -13.56
C ILE A 375 -9.85 10.04 -13.98
N ARG A 376 -10.55 10.76 -13.09
CA ARG A 376 -10.90 12.17 -13.32
C ARG A 376 -9.66 13.03 -13.53
N ASP A 377 -8.57 12.73 -12.83
CA ASP A 377 -7.28 13.43 -12.94
C ASP A 377 -6.39 12.92 -14.10
N GLY A 378 -6.88 11.98 -14.92
CA GLY A 378 -6.25 11.55 -16.17
C GLY A 378 -5.42 10.25 -16.09
N ALA A 379 -5.63 9.42 -15.08
CA ALA A 379 -5.01 8.09 -14.99
C ALA A 379 -5.57 7.08 -16.02
N ASP A 380 -4.82 6.00 -16.28
CA ASP A 380 -5.18 4.96 -17.25
C ASP A 380 -6.45 4.19 -16.81
N ILE A 381 -7.32 3.89 -17.79
CA ILE A 381 -8.59 3.17 -17.60
C ILE A 381 -8.35 1.73 -17.14
N SER A 382 -7.16 1.18 -17.41
CA SER A 382 -6.76 -0.16 -16.97
C SER A 382 -6.87 -0.39 -15.46
N LEU A 383 -6.72 0.68 -14.64
CA LEU A 383 -6.89 0.60 -13.19
C LEU A 383 -8.32 0.23 -12.79
N LEU A 384 -9.31 0.74 -13.52
CA LEU A 384 -10.73 0.44 -13.26
C LEU A 384 -11.05 -0.99 -13.68
N GLU A 385 -10.48 -1.47 -14.79
CA GLU A 385 -10.66 -2.85 -15.24
C GLU A 385 -10.11 -3.87 -14.23
N GLU A 386 -8.92 -3.63 -13.68
CA GLU A 386 -8.32 -4.50 -12.66
C GLU A 386 -9.11 -4.48 -11.34
N PHE A 387 -9.51 -3.30 -10.88
CA PHE A 387 -10.35 -3.17 -9.69
C PHE A 387 -11.74 -3.79 -9.89
N SER A 388 -12.34 -3.62 -11.08
CA SER A 388 -13.62 -4.24 -11.44
C SER A 388 -13.52 -5.77 -11.48
N GLY A 389 -12.37 -6.32 -11.89
CA GLY A 389 -12.09 -7.75 -11.79
C GLY A 389 -12.12 -8.26 -10.35
N VAL A 390 -11.51 -7.53 -9.41
CA VAL A 390 -11.57 -7.85 -7.98
C VAL A 390 -12.99 -7.77 -7.43
N ILE A 391 -13.71 -6.69 -7.73
CA ILE A 391 -15.10 -6.51 -7.30
C ILE A 391 -15.98 -7.65 -7.82
N THR A 392 -15.77 -8.09 -9.07
CA THR A 392 -16.52 -9.22 -9.64
C THR A 392 -16.36 -10.50 -8.82
N TYR A 393 -15.15 -10.81 -8.34
CA TYR A 393 -14.93 -11.98 -7.47
C TYR A 393 -15.57 -11.83 -6.09
N LEU A 394 -15.53 -10.61 -5.53
CA LEU A 394 -16.15 -10.32 -4.23
C LEU A 394 -17.68 -10.35 -4.29
N ASP A 395 -18.28 -9.82 -5.35
CA ASP A 395 -19.73 -9.90 -5.59
C ASP A 395 -20.20 -11.34 -5.77
N ARG A 396 -19.42 -12.15 -6.52
CA ARG A 396 -19.67 -13.59 -6.64
C ARG A 396 -19.58 -14.30 -5.30
N TYR A 397 -18.62 -13.90 -4.45
CA TYR A 397 -18.49 -14.43 -3.10
C TYR A 397 -19.73 -14.11 -2.26
N ASP A 398 -20.17 -12.85 -2.23
CA ASP A 398 -21.31 -12.41 -1.44
C ASP A 398 -22.62 -13.08 -1.90
N ALA A 399 -22.86 -13.13 -3.22
CA ALA A 399 -24.03 -13.79 -3.78
C ALA A 399 -24.06 -15.31 -3.49
N THR A 400 -22.91 -15.97 -3.62
CA THR A 400 -22.79 -17.43 -3.37
C THR A 400 -22.94 -17.74 -1.88
N SER A 401 -22.26 -16.99 -1.02
CA SER A 401 -22.35 -17.13 0.43
C SER A 401 -23.77 -16.91 0.93
N GLN A 402 -24.45 -15.86 0.46
CA GLN A 402 -25.85 -15.59 0.81
C GLN A 402 -26.75 -16.75 0.40
N THR A 403 -26.63 -17.23 -0.84
CA THR A 403 -27.48 -18.30 -1.37
C THR A 403 -27.26 -19.61 -0.63
N LEU A 404 -26.01 -20.00 -0.36
CA LEU A 404 -25.69 -21.24 0.36
C LEU A 404 -26.15 -21.18 1.82
N ASN A 405 -25.97 -20.04 2.50
CA ASN A 405 -26.48 -19.86 3.86
C ASN A 405 -28.02 -19.92 3.91
N GLN A 406 -28.70 -19.31 2.93
CA GLN A 406 -30.15 -19.43 2.80
C GLN A 406 -30.58 -20.89 2.60
N LEU A 407 -29.93 -21.63 1.70
CA LEU A 407 -30.22 -23.05 1.47
C LEU A 407 -29.96 -23.93 2.70
N ALA A 408 -28.93 -23.61 3.48
CA ALA A 408 -28.52 -24.35 4.66
C ALA A 408 -29.45 -24.15 5.86
N PHE A 409 -29.88 -22.90 6.11
CA PHE A 409 -30.55 -22.53 7.36
C PHE A 409 -32.01 -22.08 7.21
N MET A 410 -32.50 -21.79 6.00
CA MET A 410 -33.86 -21.29 5.79
C MET A 410 -34.77 -22.33 5.14
N GLU A 411 -35.91 -22.62 5.79
CA GLU A 411 -36.88 -23.66 5.39
C GLU A 411 -37.69 -23.32 4.13
N ASN A 412 -37.78 -22.05 3.72
CA ASN A 412 -38.70 -21.58 2.67
C ASN A 412 -38.02 -21.09 1.39
N VAL A 413 -36.74 -21.41 1.20
CA VAL A 413 -35.99 -20.96 0.02
C VAL A 413 -36.41 -21.78 -1.19
N ARG A 414 -36.98 -21.12 -2.19
CA ARG A 414 -37.32 -21.76 -3.47
C ARG A 414 -36.06 -21.90 -4.29
N VAL A 415 -35.52 -23.11 -4.33
CA VAL A 415 -34.44 -23.46 -5.25
C VAL A 415 -34.97 -23.40 -6.68
N THR A 416 -34.28 -22.66 -7.54
CA THR A 416 -34.59 -22.56 -8.98
C THR A 416 -33.41 -23.06 -9.80
N GLU A 417 -33.67 -23.40 -11.06
CA GLU A 417 -32.61 -23.81 -11.98
C GLU A 417 -31.58 -22.68 -12.21
N GLU A 418 -32.02 -21.43 -12.15
CA GLU A 418 -31.17 -20.24 -12.28
C GLU A 418 -30.17 -20.13 -11.12
N ILE A 419 -30.63 -20.36 -9.87
CA ILE A 419 -29.76 -20.40 -8.69
C ILE A 419 -28.70 -21.49 -8.84
N LEU A 420 -29.09 -22.69 -9.29
CA LEU A 420 -28.15 -23.80 -9.46
C LEU A 420 -27.14 -23.53 -10.57
N ARG A 421 -27.57 -22.94 -11.70
CA ARG A 421 -26.65 -22.50 -12.77
C ARG A 421 -25.65 -21.47 -12.27
N SER A 422 -26.10 -20.52 -11.45
CA SER A 422 -25.23 -19.52 -10.83
C SER A 422 -24.19 -20.16 -9.91
N ILE A 423 -24.60 -21.10 -9.04
CA ILE A 423 -23.69 -21.83 -8.14
C ILE A 423 -22.66 -22.65 -8.93
N VAL A 424 -23.09 -23.41 -9.95
CA VAL A 424 -22.19 -24.17 -10.83
C VAL A 424 -21.19 -23.24 -11.52
N GLY A 425 -21.67 -22.11 -12.05
CA GLY A 425 -20.82 -21.12 -12.71
C GLY A 425 -19.79 -20.50 -11.76
N ASN A 426 -20.22 -20.12 -10.55
CA ASN A 426 -19.33 -19.55 -9.54
C ASN A 426 -18.31 -20.58 -9.03
N GLN A 427 -18.72 -21.84 -8.83
CA GLN A 427 -17.79 -22.90 -8.45
C GLN A 427 -16.64 -23.02 -9.46
N ARG A 428 -16.94 -23.05 -10.77
CA ARG A 428 -15.92 -23.11 -11.82
C ARG A 428 -14.90 -21.98 -11.73
N GLU A 429 -15.37 -20.75 -11.53
CA GLU A 429 -14.48 -19.59 -11.41
C GLU A 429 -13.59 -19.69 -10.16
N PHE A 430 -14.13 -20.10 -9.01
CA PHE A 430 -13.33 -20.27 -7.79
C PHE A 430 -12.33 -21.43 -7.88
N GLU A 431 -12.73 -22.57 -8.45
CA GLU A 431 -11.86 -23.71 -8.71
C GLU A 431 -10.73 -23.38 -9.71
N SER A 432 -10.97 -22.43 -10.63
CA SER A 432 -9.93 -21.95 -11.56
C SER A 432 -8.80 -21.17 -10.86
N LEU A 433 -9.08 -20.59 -9.68
CA LEU A 433 -8.09 -19.88 -8.87
C LEU A 433 -7.23 -20.85 -8.07
N LYS A 434 -7.87 -21.79 -7.37
CA LYS A 434 -7.21 -22.84 -6.58
C LYS A 434 -8.15 -24.05 -6.47
N PRO A 435 -7.65 -25.29 -6.66
CA PRO A 435 -8.44 -26.50 -6.41
C PRO A 435 -8.98 -26.56 -4.98
N ASP A 436 -10.22 -27.03 -4.83
CA ASP A 436 -10.98 -27.13 -3.57
C ASP A 436 -11.30 -25.80 -2.87
N LEU A 437 -11.03 -24.65 -3.50
CA LEU A 437 -11.28 -23.33 -2.91
C LEU A 437 -12.76 -23.09 -2.61
N PHE A 438 -13.66 -23.57 -3.46
CA PHE A 438 -15.10 -23.39 -3.26
C PHE A 438 -15.56 -24.04 -1.96
N ARG A 439 -15.04 -25.24 -1.67
CA ARG A 439 -15.35 -25.96 -0.44
C ARG A 439 -14.78 -25.23 0.79
N GLU A 440 -13.52 -24.81 0.70
CA GLU A 440 -12.80 -24.10 1.77
C GLU A 440 -13.49 -22.78 2.15
N LEU A 441 -13.93 -22.00 1.15
CA LEU A 441 -14.55 -20.69 1.38
C LEU A 441 -15.98 -20.81 1.90
N PHE A 442 -16.81 -21.68 1.31
CA PHE A 442 -18.26 -21.62 1.53
C PHE A 442 -18.85 -22.82 2.29
N ILE A 443 -18.25 -24.00 2.22
CA ILE A 443 -18.92 -25.23 2.67
C ILE A 443 -18.44 -25.66 4.05
N ASP A 444 -17.13 -25.68 4.28
CA ASP A 444 -16.57 -26.23 5.52
C ASP A 444 -17.09 -25.48 6.76
N GLY A 445 -17.15 -24.14 6.71
CA GLY A 445 -17.71 -23.33 7.79
C GLY A 445 -19.22 -23.54 8.02
N ILE A 446 -20.00 -23.84 6.97
CA ILE A 446 -21.43 -24.17 7.12
C ILE A 446 -21.58 -25.55 7.79
N LEU A 447 -20.80 -26.54 7.37
CA LEU A 447 -20.86 -27.91 7.91
C LEU A 447 -20.34 -28.02 9.35
N GLU A 448 -19.42 -27.15 9.77
CA GLU A 448 -18.93 -27.04 11.14
C GLU A 448 -19.91 -26.27 12.07
N ASN A 449 -20.85 -25.51 11.50
CA ASN A 449 -21.79 -24.73 12.28
C ASN A 449 -22.75 -25.64 13.08
N LYS A 450 -22.72 -25.51 14.42
CA LYS A 450 -23.56 -26.28 15.36
C LYS A 450 -25.08 -26.05 15.20
N TYR A 451 -25.49 -25.00 14.48
CA TYR A 451 -26.89 -24.71 14.19
C TYR A 451 -27.38 -25.31 12.86
N LEU A 452 -26.51 -25.98 12.10
CA LEU A 452 -26.91 -26.62 10.85
C LEU A 452 -27.78 -27.84 11.13
N GLY A 453 -29.04 -27.77 10.74
CA GLY A 453 -29.98 -28.88 10.93
C GLY A 453 -29.75 -30.05 9.97
N ASN A 454 -30.41 -31.19 10.25
CA ASN A 454 -30.23 -32.42 9.46
C ASN A 454 -30.60 -32.25 7.98
N TYR A 455 -31.73 -31.59 7.69
CA TYR A 455 -32.17 -31.33 6.33
C TYR A 455 -31.28 -30.31 5.63
N GLY A 456 -30.82 -29.27 6.34
CA GLY A 456 -29.81 -28.32 5.84
C GLY A 456 -28.51 -29.02 5.44
N ARG A 457 -28.00 -29.91 6.30
CA ARG A 457 -26.80 -30.73 6.01
C ARG A 457 -27.01 -31.65 4.80
N LYS A 458 -28.18 -32.31 4.70
CA LYS A 458 -28.54 -33.13 3.51
C LYS A 458 -28.57 -32.28 2.24
N LYS A 459 -29.19 -31.09 2.26
CA LYS A 459 -29.26 -30.16 1.11
C LYS A 459 -27.87 -29.74 0.65
N ILE A 460 -27.01 -29.28 1.56
CA ILE A 460 -25.65 -28.81 1.23
C ILE A 460 -24.77 -29.96 0.72
N THR A 461 -24.84 -31.14 1.34
CA THR A 461 -24.05 -32.30 0.89
C THR A 461 -24.50 -32.79 -0.49
N THR A 462 -25.81 -32.83 -0.72
CA THR A 462 -26.40 -33.19 -2.03
C THR A 462 -26.05 -32.17 -3.10
N LEU A 463 -26.07 -30.88 -2.75
CA LEU A 463 -25.65 -29.80 -3.63
C LEU A 463 -24.16 -29.95 -4.00
N LEU A 464 -23.27 -30.14 -3.03
CA LEU A 464 -21.83 -30.25 -3.29
C LEU A 464 -21.51 -31.41 -4.24
N LEU A 465 -22.04 -32.61 -3.95
CA LEU A 465 -21.85 -33.78 -4.80
C LEU A 465 -22.52 -33.58 -6.18
N GLY A 466 -23.71 -33.00 -6.18
CA GLY A 466 -24.48 -32.76 -7.40
C GLY A 466 -23.82 -31.76 -8.34
N VAL A 467 -23.24 -30.66 -7.82
CA VAL A 467 -22.55 -29.68 -8.67
C VAL A 467 -21.28 -30.29 -9.28
N GLN A 468 -20.52 -31.09 -8.51
CA GLN A 468 -19.38 -31.84 -9.05
C GLN A 468 -19.80 -32.83 -10.16
N GLN A 469 -20.92 -33.53 -9.98
CA GLN A 469 -21.46 -34.46 -10.99
C GLN A 469 -21.98 -33.73 -12.24
N VAL A 470 -22.55 -32.53 -12.09
CA VAL A 470 -22.95 -31.67 -13.21
C VAL A 470 -21.74 -31.20 -14.01
N GLU A 471 -20.63 -30.84 -13.35
CA GLU A 471 -19.39 -30.50 -14.04
C GLU A 471 -18.79 -31.66 -14.83
N GLN A 472 -18.93 -32.89 -14.32
CA GLN A 472 -18.46 -34.10 -14.98
C GLN A 472 -19.44 -34.64 -16.04
N GLU A 473 -20.50 -33.88 -16.37
CA GLU A 473 -21.58 -34.26 -17.31
C GLU A 473 -22.32 -35.57 -16.93
N GLN A 474 -22.27 -35.96 -15.65
CA GLN A 474 -22.91 -37.17 -15.13
C GLN A 474 -24.35 -36.93 -14.65
N LEU A 475 -24.68 -35.69 -14.31
CA LEU A 475 -25.99 -35.28 -13.80
C LEU A 475 -26.43 -33.99 -14.51
N THR A 476 -27.73 -33.84 -14.80
CA THR A 476 -28.23 -32.56 -15.33
C THR A 476 -28.63 -31.61 -14.20
N ILE A 477 -28.65 -30.30 -14.47
CA ILE A 477 -29.11 -29.30 -13.49
C ILE A 477 -30.57 -29.55 -13.10
N ALA A 478 -31.41 -30.02 -14.03
CA ALA A 478 -32.79 -30.36 -13.76
C ALA A 478 -32.92 -31.55 -12.79
N ASP A 479 -32.04 -32.55 -12.91
CA ASP A 479 -32.01 -33.70 -12.01
C ASP A 479 -31.54 -33.30 -10.60
N LEU A 480 -30.51 -32.45 -10.50
CA LEU A 480 -30.06 -31.90 -9.22
C LEU A 480 -31.15 -31.07 -8.54
N LEU A 481 -31.87 -30.24 -9.31
CA LEU A 481 -33.01 -29.48 -8.82
C LEU A 481 -34.09 -30.42 -8.28
N ALA A 482 -34.41 -31.50 -8.99
CA ALA A 482 -35.39 -32.48 -8.54
C ALA A 482 -34.98 -33.15 -7.22
N GLN A 483 -33.70 -33.47 -7.04
CA GLN A 483 -33.17 -34.02 -5.79
C GLN A 483 -33.34 -33.03 -4.61
N LEU A 484 -32.97 -31.76 -4.81
CA LEU A 484 -33.11 -30.74 -3.76
C LEU A 484 -34.58 -30.45 -3.41
N LEU A 485 -35.47 -30.40 -4.42
CA LEU A 485 -36.91 -30.25 -4.20
C LEU A 485 -37.54 -31.47 -3.52
N ALA A 486 -37.01 -32.67 -3.75
CA ALA A 486 -37.44 -33.86 -3.01
C ALA A 486 -37.10 -33.74 -1.52
N ILE A 487 -35.89 -33.29 -1.18
CA ILE A 487 -35.48 -33.04 0.21
C ILE A 487 -36.34 -31.95 0.86
N ASP A 488 -36.62 -30.84 0.16
CA ASP A 488 -37.51 -29.77 0.63
C ASP A 488 -38.95 -30.28 0.85
N GLY A 489 -39.44 -31.14 -0.04
CA GLY A 489 -40.74 -31.79 0.11
C GLY A 489 -40.81 -32.74 1.31
N GLU A 490 -39.75 -33.50 1.56
CA GLU A 490 -39.60 -34.40 2.70
C GLU A 490 -39.55 -33.62 4.02
N GLU A 491 -38.76 -32.55 4.10
CA GLU A 491 -38.66 -31.66 5.26
C GLU A 491 -40.01 -31.04 5.63
N ARG A 492 -40.74 -30.49 4.63
CA ARG A 492 -42.07 -29.93 4.87
C ARG A 492 -43.07 -30.97 5.36
N LEU A 493 -43.02 -32.17 4.81
CA LEU A 493 -43.87 -33.27 5.24
C LEU A 493 -43.50 -33.69 6.67
N PHE A 494 -42.22 -33.78 6.99
CA PHE A 494 -41.73 -34.10 8.33
C PHE A 494 -42.21 -33.09 9.37
N LEU A 495 -42.05 -31.78 9.12
CA LEU A 495 -42.49 -30.72 10.05
C LEU A 495 -44.02 -30.74 10.24
N LEU A 496 -44.78 -30.98 9.16
CA LEU A 496 -46.23 -31.14 9.23
C LEU A 496 -46.61 -32.35 10.10
N LEU A 497 -45.96 -33.50 9.88
CA LEU A 497 -46.18 -34.71 10.68
C LEU A 497 -45.81 -34.48 12.14
N LEU A 498 -44.66 -33.89 12.42
CA LEU A 498 -44.19 -33.59 13.77
C LEU A 498 -45.21 -32.76 14.54
N LYS A 499 -45.77 -31.72 13.93
CA LYS A 499 -46.82 -30.90 14.54
C LYS A 499 -48.07 -31.71 14.88
N HIS A 500 -48.64 -32.41 13.90
CA HIS A 500 -49.92 -33.12 14.08
C HIS A 500 -49.80 -34.36 14.98
N VAL A 501 -48.70 -35.11 14.86
CA VAL A 501 -48.42 -36.27 15.71
C VAL A 501 -48.20 -35.82 17.16
N ARG A 502 -47.45 -34.74 17.39
CA ARG A 502 -47.25 -34.17 18.73
C ARG A 502 -48.56 -33.70 19.36
N ASP A 503 -49.40 -32.97 18.63
CA ASP A 503 -50.73 -32.54 19.11
C ASP A 503 -51.62 -33.74 19.47
N ARG A 504 -51.57 -34.81 18.66
CA ARG A 504 -52.34 -36.03 18.92
C ARG A 504 -51.82 -36.80 20.13
N ILE A 505 -50.50 -36.96 20.26
CA ILE A 505 -49.88 -37.62 21.42
C ILE A 505 -50.21 -36.88 22.72
N LYS A 506 -50.16 -35.54 22.71
CA LYS A 506 -50.53 -34.69 23.86
C LYS A 506 -51.99 -34.86 24.28
N ASN A 507 -52.88 -35.22 23.36
CA ASN A 507 -54.31 -35.39 23.65
C ASN A 507 -54.71 -36.82 24.06
N PHE A 508 -53.92 -37.85 23.69
CA PHE A 508 -54.29 -39.27 23.92
C PHE A 508 -53.35 -40.04 24.88
N TYR A 509 -52.28 -39.42 25.39
CA TYR A 509 -51.38 -39.75 26.52
C TYR A 509 -50.90 -41.21 26.79
N SER A 510 -51.33 -42.24 26.06
CA SER A 510 -51.01 -43.63 26.45
C SER A 510 -50.99 -44.69 25.34
N LYS A 511 -51.21 -44.35 24.06
CA LYS A 511 -51.33 -45.33 22.96
C LYS A 511 -50.37 -45.07 21.78
N TYR A 512 -49.07 -45.15 22.00
CA TYR A 512 -48.08 -45.14 20.89
C TYR A 512 -46.79 -45.94 21.17
N ALA A 513 -46.80 -46.77 22.23
CA ALA A 513 -45.63 -47.54 22.64
C ALA A 513 -45.38 -48.75 21.73
N THR A 514 -46.44 -49.39 21.23
CA THR A 514 -46.33 -50.58 20.36
C THR A 514 -46.35 -50.22 18.88
N LYS A 515 -45.83 -51.12 18.02
CA LYS A 515 -45.88 -50.94 16.55
C LYS A 515 -47.32 -50.87 16.02
N ALA A 516 -48.25 -51.62 16.63
CA ALA A 516 -49.66 -51.59 16.25
C ALA A 516 -50.30 -50.23 16.56
N ASP A 517 -49.96 -49.64 17.71
CA ASP A 517 -50.45 -48.30 18.09
C ASP A 517 -49.89 -47.21 17.17
N GLN A 518 -48.62 -47.33 16.76
CA GLN A 518 -48.00 -46.40 15.81
C GLN A 518 -48.64 -46.47 14.42
N GLU A 519 -49.01 -47.67 13.96
CA GLU A 519 -49.72 -47.80 12.67
C GLU A 519 -51.14 -47.22 12.74
N PHE A 520 -51.83 -47.38 13.87
CA PHE A 520 -53.13 -46.74 14.09
C PHE A 520 -53.01 -45.21 14.13
N LEU A 521 -52.02 -44.68 14.85
CA LEU A 521 -51.72 -43.25 14.91
C LEU A 521 -51.38 -42.69 13.52
N LYS A 522 -50.62 -43.45 12.71
CA LYS A 522 -50.30 -43.10 11.33
C LYS A 522 -51.56 -42.99 10.47
N GLN A 523 -52.48 -43.94 10.58
CA GLN A 523 -53.75 -43.92 9.84
C GLN A 523 -54.62 -42.73 10.26
N GLU A 524 -54.77 -42.47 11.56
CA GLU A 524 -55.55 -41.32 12.05
C GLU A 524 -54.98 -39.98 11.54
N VAL A 525 -53.66 -39.80 11.65
CA VAL A 525 -52.99 -38.56 11.20
C VAL A 525 -53.09 -38.43 9.67
N ALA A 526 -52.96 -39.53 8.92
CA ALA A 526 -53.14 -39.52 7.47
C ALA A 526 -54.57 -39.07 7.08
N ASP A 527 -55.59 -39.61 7.75
CA ASP A 527 -56.98 -39.26 7.47
C ASP A 527 -57.31 -37.81 7.85
N GLU A 528 -56.77 -37.31 8.97
CA GLU A 528 -56.89 -35.90 9.36
C GLU A 528 -56.24 -34.97 8.31
N LEU A 529 -55.02 -35.28 7.87
CA LEU A 529 -54.30 -34.46 6.90
C LEU A 529 -54.94 -34.51 5.51
N ARG A 530 -55.53 -35.65 5.11
CA ARG A 530 -56.34 -35.76 3.88
C ARG A 530 -57.64 -34.97 3.97
N ALA A 531 -58.35 -35.03 5.10
CA ALA A 531 -59.56 -34.25 5.34
C ALA A 531 -59.29 -32.73 5.26
N LYS A 532 -58.13 -32.29 5.77
CA LYS A 532 -57.65 -30.90 5.68
C LYS A 532 -57.07 -30.52 4.30
N LYS A 533 -57.01 -31.45 3.34
CA LYS A 533 -56.39 -31.30 2.00
C LYS A 533 -54.89 -30.94 2.04
N LEU A 534 -54.22 -31.26 3.14
CA LEU A 534 -52.78 -30.98 3.34
C LEU A 534 -51.90 -32.14 2.85
N LEU A 535 -52.48 -33.33 2.66
CA LEU A 535 -51.79 -34.53 2.16
C LEU A 535 -52.32 -34.93 0.78
N LYS A 536 -51.42 -35.08 -0.21
CA LYS A 536 -51.76 -35.53 -1.58
C LYS A 536 -51.34 -36.98 -1.87
N ARG A 537 -50.42 -37.54 -1.08
CA ARG A 537 -49.84 -38.88 -1.22
C ARG A 537 -49.76 -39.54 0.14
N ASP A 538 -49.57 -40.86 0.19
CA ASP A 538 -49.41 -41.58 1.47
C ASP A 538 -48.14 -41.18 2.21
N ILE A 539 -48.19 -41.26 3.54
CA ILE A 539 -47.05 -40.94 4.41
C ILE A 539 -46.01 -42.07 4.31
N PRO A 540 -44.75 -41.79 3.92
CA PRO A 540 -43.67 -42.77 3.93
C PRO A 540 -43.48 -43.37 5.33
N ALA A 541 -43.31 -44.69 5.40
CA ALA A 541 -43.20 -45.40 6.69
C ALA A 541 -41.98 -44.94 7.49
N ASP A 542 -40.85 -44.74 6.81
CA ASP A 542 -39.59 -44.36 7.45
C ASP A 542 -39.68 -42.94 8.05
N LEU A 543 -40.28 -42.00 7.31
CA LEU A 543 -40.48 -40.63 7.76
C LEU A 543 -41.38 -40.55 9.02
N PHE A 544 -42.43 -41.36 9.06
CA PHE A 544 -43.31 -41.44 10.24
C PHE A 544 -42.59 -42.05 11.46
N GLN A 545 -41.79 -43.09 11.25
CA GLN A 545 -40.99 -43.69 12.32
C GLN A 545 -39.96 -42.69 12.88
N GLU A 546 -39.32 -41.91 12.00
CA GLU A 546 -38.42 -40.83 12.38
C GLU A 546 -39.15 -39.77 13.21
N THR A 547 -40.34 -39.33 12.79
CA THR A 547 -41.16 -38.38 13.57
C THR A 547 -41.46 -38.90 14.98
N VAL A 548 -41.87 -40.16 15.12
CA VAL A 548 -42.16 -40.76 16.43
C VAL A 548 -40.89 -40.85 17.30
N LEU A 549 -39.75 -41.19 16.70
CA LEU A 549 -38.47 -41.26 17.40
C LEU A 549 -38.01 -39.88 17.87
N THR A 550 -38.20 -38.85 17.06
CA THR A 550 -37.95 -37.43 17.42
C THR A 550 -38.79 -37.00 18.61
N ILE A 551 -40.09 -37.31 18.63
CA ILE A 551 -40.98 -36.99 19.76
C ILE A 551 -40.56 -37.75 21.03
N LYS A 552 -40.09 -39.00 20.90
CA LYS A 552 -39.55 -39.75 22.05
C LYS A 552 -38.29 -39.10 22.62
N LYS A 553 -37.38 -38.63 21.75
CA LYS A 553 -36.17 -37.90 22.15
C LYS A 553 -36.53 -36.58 22.83
N GLU A 554 -37.49 -35.83 22.28
CA GLU A 554 -38.06 -34.62 22.88
C GLU A 554 -38.59 -34.90 24.30
N ALA A 555 -39.39 -35.95 24.47
CA ALA A 555 -39.94 -36.32 25.77
C ALA A 555 -38.84 -36.70 26.79
N ILE A 556 -37.82 -37.46 26.37
CA ILE A 556 -36.67 -37.80 27.23
C ILE A 556 -35.92 -36.52 27.63
N TYR A 557 -35.68 -35.62 26.69
CA TYR A 557 -35.00 -34.36 26.96
C TYR A 557 -35.79 -33.50 27.95
N LEU A 558 -37.07 -33.24 27.67
CA LEU A 558 -37.91 -32.35 28.49
C LEU A 558 -38.22 -32.91 29.88
N HIS A 559 -38.45 -34.22 30.02
CA HIS A 559 -38.89 -34.80 31.29
C HIS A 559 -37.74 -35.31 32.17
N ASN A 560 -36.63 -35.75 31.57
CA ASN A 560 -35.52 -36.34 32.33
C ASN A 560 -34.30 -35.43 32.37
N LEU A 561 -33.82 -34.96 31.21
CA LEU A 561 -32.52 -34.28 31.11
C LEU A 561 -32.60 -32.79 31.45
N LEU A 562 -33.55 -32.05 30.88
CA LEU A 562 -33.67 -30.60 31.04
C LEU A 562 -33.88 -30.18 32.52
N PRO A 563 -34.71 -30.87 33.33
CA PRO A 563 -34.82 -30.54 34.75
C PRO A 563 -33.49 -30.73 35.50
N GLN A 564 -32.74 -31.78 35.17
CA GLN A 564 -31.42 -32.03 35.75
C GLN A 564 -30.39 -30.98 35.32
N ILE A 565 -30.35 -30.65 34.01
CA ILE A 565 -29.47 -29.61 33.45
C ILE A 565 -29.73 -28.25 34.13
N ILE A 566 -31.00 -27.90 34.34
CA ILE A 566 -31.38 -26.66 35.02
C ILE A 566 -30.98 -26.68 36.51
N ALA A 567 -31.22 -27.79 37.21
CA ALA A 567 -30.92 -27.90 38.64
C ALA A 567 -29.41 -27.90 38.94
N GLU A 568 -28.63 -28.62 38.13
CA GLU A 568 -27.19 -28.84 38.35
C GLU A 568 -26.31 -27.89 37.52
N LYS A 569 -26.89 -27.07 36.64
CA LYS A 569 -26.18 -26.25 35.63
C LYS A 569 -25.21 -27.06 34.77
N ALA A 570 -25.59 -28.30 34.45
CA ALA A 570 -24.75 -29.26 33.72
C ALA A 570 -24.72 -28.95 32.21
N ILE A 571 -23.92 -27.96 31.80
CA ILE A 571 -23.76 -27.55 30.39
C ILE A 571 -23.25 -28.71 29.52
N THR A 572 -22.34 -29.52 30.04
CA THR A 572 -21.78 -30.69 29.32
C THR A 572 -22.85 -31.70 28.95
N LEU A 573 -23.79 -31.99 29.85
CA LEU A 573 -24.89 -32.92 29.60
C LEU A 573 -25.83 -32.42 28.50
N ARG A 574 -26.01 -31.10 28.39
CA ARG A 574 -26.76 -30.47 27.31
C ARG A 574 -26.06 -30.65 25.96
N GLU A 575 -24.76 -30.32 25.89
CA GLU A 575 -24.00 -30.43 24.65
C GLU A 575 -23.86 -31.89 24.20
N ASP A 576 -23.61 -32.83 25.13
CA ASP A 576 -23.57 -34.27 24.85
C ASP A 576 -24.90 -34.77 24.25
N PHE A 577 -26.04 -34.30 24.78
CA PHE A 577 -27.34 -34.65 24.21
C PHE A 577 -27.53 -34.05 22.81
N LEU A 578 -27.15 -32.78 22.59
CA LEU A 578 -27.26 -32.14 21.28
C LEU A 578 -26.41 -32.85 20.21
N GLU A 579 -25.19 -33.23 20.55
CA GLU A 579 -24.28 -33.94 19.63
C GLU A 579 -24.77 -35.36 19.27
N ASN A 580 -25.40 -36.07 20.21
CA ASN A 580 -25.81 -37.46 20.02
C ASN A 580 -27.27 -37.67 19.63
N SER A 581 -28.15 -36.70 19.92
CA SER A 581 -29.59 -36.84 19.68
C SER A 581 -29.96 -36.66 18.21
N GLY A 582 -29.16 -35.93 17.43
CA GLY A 582 -29.50 -35.52 16.07
C GLY A 582 -30.73 -34.62 16.00
N LEU A 583 -31.10 -33.95 17.10
CA LEU A 583 -32.13 -32.90 17.11
C LEU A 583 -31.48 -31.56 16.77
N ASP A 584 -32.17 -30.77 15.95
CA ASP A 584 -31.67 -29.46 15.56
C ASP A 584 -31.56 -28.54 16.79
N ARG A 585 -30.41 -27.88 16.96
CA ARG A 585 -30.12 -27.05 18.14
C ARG A 585 -31.17 -25.95 18.35
N PHE A 586 -31.60 -25.30 17.26
CA PHE A 586 -32.66 -24.28 17.30
C PHE A 586 -33.97 -24.85 17.83
N TYR A 587 -34.34 -26.05 17.39
CA TYR A 587 -35.55 -26.73 17.84
C TYR A 587 -35.48 -27.05 19.35
N VAL A 588 -34.34 -27.57 19.83
CA VAL A 588 -34.14 -27.81 21.28
C VAL A 588 -34.17 -26.52 22.09
N GLU A 589 -33.59 -25.42 21.58
CA GLU A 589 -33.64 -24.12 22.25
C GLU A 589 -35.05 -23.52 22.33
N GLU A 590 -35.92 -23.77 21.34
CA GLU A 590 -37.34 -23.40 21.44
C GLU A 590 -38.08 -24.29 22.46
N LEU A 591 -37.81 -25.60 22.50
CA LEU A 591 -38.37 -26.50 23.52
C LEU A 591 -37.97 -26.08 24.95
N GLU A 592 -36.71 -25.69 25.16
CA GLU A 592 -36.22 -25.16 26.43
C GLU A 592 -36.96 -23.87 26.83
N ARG A 593 -37.22 -22.98 25.86
CA ARG A 593 -37.97 -21.74 26.10
C ARG A 593 -39.41 -22.06 26.50
N GLU A 594 -40.10 -22.92 25.76
CA GLU A 594 -41.46 -23.37 26.06
C GLU A 594 -41.54 -24.00 27.46
N TYR A 595 -40.57 -24.84 27.83
CA TYR A 595 -40.52 -25.46 29.16
C TYR A 595 -40.39 -24.43 30.29
N VAL A 596 -39.48 -23.46 30.14
CA VAL A 596 -39.25 -22.40 31.13
C VAL A 596 -40.47 -21.51 31.29
N GLU A 597 -41.16 -21.19 30.18
CA GLU A 597 -42.41 -20.42 30.17
C GLU A 597 -43.55 -21.18 30.84
N LEU A 598 -43.73 -22.47 30.54
CA LEU A 598 -44.78 -23.31 31.14
C LEU A 598 -44.59 -23.54 32.65
N ASN A 599 -43.34 -23.54 33.12
CA ASN A 599 -43.00 -23.79 34.52
C ASN A 599 -42.69 -22.51 35.33
N ASN A 600 -42.90 -21.32 34.76
CA ASN A 600 -42.60 -20.02 35.39
C ASN A 600 -41.15 -19.89 35.94
N ILE A 601 -40.18 -20.45 35.23
CA ILE A 601 -38.76 -20.37 35.59
C ILE A 601 -38.18 -19.04 35.05
N PRO A 602 -37.25 -18.35 35.76
CA PRO A 602 -36.61 -17.14 35.23
C PRO A 602 -35.82 -17.40 33.94
N ARG A 603 -35.99 -16.54 32.94
CA ARG A 603 -35.32 -16.65 31.62
C ARG A 603 -33.79 -16.59 31.70
N ASP A 604 -33.23 -15.97 32.73
CA ASP A 604 -31.78 -15.86 32.94
C ASP A 604 -31.09 -17.22 33.13
N VAL A 605 -31.84 -18.23 33.57
CA VAL A 605 -31.35 -19.62 33.69
C VAL A 605 -30.99 -20.19 32.32
N LEU A 606 -31.77 -19.87 31.28
CA LEU A 606 -31.48 -20.28 29.91
C LEU A 606 -30.19 -19.64 29.40
N TYR A 607 -29.95 -18.37 29.74
CA TYR A 607 -28.74 -17.67 29.34
C TYR A 607 -27.50 -18.34 29.94
N GLN A 608 -27.55 -18.76 31.21
CA GLN A 608 -26.44 -19.42 31.89
C GLN A 608 -26.10 -20.80 31.32
N ILE A 609 -27.11 -21.61 30.96
CA ILE A 609 -26.86 -22.94 30.36
C ILE A 609 -26.52 -22.88 28.87
N ARG A 610 -26.80 -21.74 28.20
CA ARG A 610 -26.43 -21.46 26.80
C ARG A 610 -25.09 -20.75 26.66
N GLN A 611 -24.57 -20.13 27.72
CA GLN A 611 -23.32 -19.35 27.75
C GLN A 611 -22.03 -20.17 27.71
N GLY A 612 -22.07 -21.50 27.62
CA GLY A 612 -20.87 -22.36 27.46
C GLY A 612 -20.15 -22.20 26.12
N LEU A 613 -20.19 -21.01 25.50
CA LEU A 613 -19.77 -20.69 24.14
C LEU A 613 -18.54 -19.77 24.08
N ASN A 614 -17.67 -19.80 25.09
CA ASN A 614 -16.30 -19.28 24.93
C ASN A 614 -15.33 -20.44 24.74
#